data_AF-A0A4V1P8U9-F1
#
_entry.id   AF-A0A4V1P8U9-F1
#
_cell.length_a   1.000
_cell.length_b   1.000
_cell.length_c   1.000
_cell.angle_alpha   90.00
_cell.angle_beta   90.00
_cell.angle_gamma   90.00
#
_symmetry.space_group_name_H-M   'P 1'
#
loop_
_entity.id
_entity.type
_entity.pdbx_description
1 polymer ?
#
loop_
_entity_poly.entity_id
_entity_poly.type
_entity_poly.pdbx_seq_one_letter_code
_entity_poly.pdbx_strand_id
1 'polypeptide(L)'
;MGLWRSLAFVLAFAAQLGAGALAQPTVPAEIAKVRAEIRDTCGGRATFKPGFQRTADFNGDGQPDYLLDYSQSECVGGIMTNPFCGSAGCTLDILISSGTGYRQAFGNNVRDWSLAQAGGKSVLVLSLHGSACGRSGHLECQRRLAWDGDKFVAAGRR
;
A
#
# COMPACT_ATOMS: atom_id res chain seq x y z
N MET A 1 -22.45 44.73 -65.26
CA MET A 1 -22.80 43.31 -65.45
C MET A 1 -21.47 42.55 -65.56
N GLY A 2 -20.77 42.07 -64.53
CA GLY A 2 -21.19 41.51 -63.24
C GLY A 2 -21.27 39.99 -63.37
N LEU A 3 -20.17 39.25 -63.12
CA LEU A 3 -20.09 37.79 -62.86
C LEU A 3 -18.63 37.43 -62.46
N TRP A 4 -18.27 37.49 -61.17
CA TRP A 4 -18.22 36.40 -60.19
C TRP A 4 -17.24 35.26 -60.53
N ARG A 5 -16.12 35.18 -59.81
CA ARG A 5 -15.40 33.91 -59.57
C ARG A 5 -15.12 33.79 -58.08
N SER A 6 -15.71 32.75 -57.52
CA SER A 6 -15.82 32.38 -56.11
C SER A 6 -14.45 32.12 -55.48
N LEU A 7 -14.20 32.71 -54.30
CA LEU A 7 -13.16 32.21 -53.40
C LEU A 7 -13.70 30.95 -52.70
N ALA A 8 -13.08 29.81 -52.97
CA ALA A 8 -13.29 28.60 -52.21
C ALA A 8 -12.57 28.72 -50.85
N PHE A 9 -13.33 28.92 -49.77
CA PHE A 9 -12.83 28.79 -48.41
C PHE A 9 -12.73 27.30 -48.08
N VAL A 10 -11.52 26.76 -48.08
CA VAL A 10 -11.23 25.42 -47.53
C VAL A 10 -11.18 25.54 -46.01
N LEU A 11 -12.23 25.07 -45.33
CA LEU A 11 -12.26 24.90 -43.88
C LEU A 11 -11.34 23.74 -43.50
N ALA A 12 -10.14 24.06 -43.00
CA ALA A 12 -9.26 23.08 -42.38
C ALA A 12 -9.84 22.69 -41.00
N PHE A 13 -10.35 21.46 -40.90
CA PHE A 13 -10.83 20.87 -39.65
C PHE A 13 -9.61 20.47 -38.80
N ALA A 14 -9.22 21.30 -37.85
CA ALA A 14 -8.16 20.98 -36.90
C ALA A 14 -8.68 19.94 -35.89
N ALA A 15 -8.29 18.68 -36.06
CA ALA A 15 -8.54 17.63 -35.07
C ALA A 15 -7.66 17.90 -33.83
N GLN A 16 -8.25 18.50 -32.80
CA GLN A 16 -7.62 18.64 -31.49
C GLN A 16 -7.64 17.28 -30.80
N LEU A 17 -6.54 16.53 -30.94
CA LEU A 17 -6.22 15.42 -30.06
C LEU A 17 -5.93 16.00 -28.67
N GLY A 18 -6.96 16.09 -27.82
CA GLY A 18 -6.77 16.34 -26.40
C GLY A 18 -5.95 15.20 -25.80
N ALA A 19 -4.68 15.48 -25.48
CA ALA A 19 -3.89 14.61 -24.62
C ALA A 19 -4.52 14.62 -23.23
N GLY A 20 -5.42 13.68 -22.96
CA GLY A 20 -5.84 13.38 -21.61
C GLY A 20 -4.61 12.92 -20.84
N ALA A 21 -4.03 13.81 -20.03
CA ALA A 21 -3.07 13.40 -19.02
C ALA A 21 -3.79 12.40 -18.12
N LEU A 22 -3.46 11.12 -18.27
CA LEU A 22 -3.87 10.11 -17.29
C LEU A 22 -3.30 10.58 -15.96
N ALA A 23 -4.16 11.06 -15.07
CA ALA A 23 -3.79 11.35 -13.70
C ALA A 23 -3.15 10.08 -13.15
N GLN A 24 -1.83 10.09 -12.97
CA GLN A 24 -1.17 9.01 -12.26
C GLN A 24 -1.85 8.93 -10.90
N PRO A 25 -2.32 7.76 -10.45
CA PRO A 25 -2.94 7.64 -9.14
C PRO A 25 -1.95 8.19 -8.12
N THR A 26 -2.30 9.34 -7.54
CA THR A 26 -1.43 10.01 -6.59
C THR A 26 -1.36 9.14 -5.36
N VAL A 27 -0.16 8.68 -5.01
CA VAL A 27 0.07 7.98 -3.75
C VAL A 27 -0.46 8.86 -2.62
N PRO A 28 -1.34 8.36 -1.73
CA PRO A 28 -1.83 9.11 -0.59
C PRO A 28 -0.69 9.73 0.21
N ALA A 29 -0.91 10.94 0.74
CA ALA A 29 0.11 11.71 1.45
C ALA A 29 0.69 10.94 2.65
N GLU A 30 -0.14 10.13 3.31
CA GLU A 30 0.23 9.27 4.43
C GLU A 30 1.24 8.19 4.01
N ILE A 31 1.06 7.58 2.84
CA ILE A 31 2.03 6.60 2.30
C ILE A 31 3.31 7.30 1.83
N ALA A 32 3.18 8.48 1.24
CA ALA A 32 4.34 9.29 0.87
C ALA A 32 5.18 9.67 2.11
N LYS A 33 4.51 9.99 3.23
CA LYS A 33 5.14 10.25 4.53
C LYS A 33 5.87 9.01 5.05
N VAL A 34 5.25 7.83 5.03
CA VAL A 34 5.93 6.57 5.43
C VAL A 34 7.17 6.32 4.59
N ARG A 35 7.10 6.51 3.26
CA ARG A 35 8.28 6.37 2.38
C ARG A 35 9.37 7.39 2.70
N ALA A 36 9.01 8.61 3.10
CA ALA A 36 9.96 9.64 3.52
C ALA A 36 10.65 9.26 4.84
N GLU A 37 9.90 8.77 5.83
CA GLU A 37 10.43 8.28 7.12
C GLU A 37 11.39 7.09 6.92
N ILE A 38 11.05 6.17 6.02
CA ILE A 38 11.94 5.07 5.63
C ILE A 38 13.23 5.59 5.01
N ARG A 39 13.15 6.57 4.10
CA ARG A 39 14.34 7.19 3.49
C ARG A 39 15.20 7.86 4.54
N ASP A 40 14.61 8.62 5.47
CA ASP A 40 15.33 9.30 6.55
C ASP A 40 16.09 8.29 7.43
N THR A 41 15.41 7.23 7.85
CA THR A 41 16.03 6.11 8.60
C THR A 41 17.18 5.46 7.82
N CYS A 42 17.08 5.41 6.48
CA CYS A 42 18.13 4.91 5.60
C CYS A 42 19.23 5.95 5.26
N GLY A 43 19.34 7.05 6.00
CA GLY A 43 20.34 8.10 5.72
C GLY A 43 20.05 8.90 4.44
N GLY A 44 18.77 9.06 4.10
CA GLY A 44 18.26 9.87 2.99
C GLY A 44 17.95 9.09 1.71
N ARG A 45 18.31 7.80 1.60
CA ARG A 45 18.08 7.02 0.38
C ARG A 45 17.55 5.62 0.64
N ALA A 46 16.36 5.34 0.11
CA ALA A 46 15.77 4.01 0.07
C ALA A 46 15.12 3.74 -1.29
N THR A 47 15.14 2.48 -1.72
CA THR A 47 14.35 1.95 -2.83
C THR A 47 13.20 1.12 -2.30
N PHE A 48 12.14 0.98 -3.10
CA PHE A 48 10.93 0.24 -2.74
C PHE A 48 10.55 -0.68 -3.90
N LYS A 49 10.47 -1.97 -3.63
CA LYS A 49 10.04 -2.98 -4.60
C LYS A 49 8.51 -2.92 -4.79
N PRO A 50 7.97 -3.49 -5.87
CA PRO A 50 6.51 -3.53 -6.10
C PRO A 50 5.72 -4.12 -4.93
N GLY A 51 6.31 -5.07 -4.20
CA GLY A 51 5.67 -5.69 -3.03
C GLY A 51 5.52 -4.78 -1.81
N PHE A 52 6.17 -3.63 -1.76
CA PHE A 52 6.14 -2.72 -0.60
C PHE A 52 4.75 -2.22 -0.28
N GLN A 53 3.91 -2.02 -1.29
CA GLN A 53 2.59 -1.46 -1.12
C GLN A 53 1.57 -2.35 -1.81
N ARG A 54 0.55 -2.76 -1.07
CA ARG A 54 -0.61 -3.49 -1.58
C ARG A 54 -1.89 -2.87 -1.06
N THR A 55 -2.98 -3.16 -1.74
CA THR A 55 -4.31 -2.74 -1.35
C THR A 55 -5.18 -3.92 -0.95
N ALA A 56 -6.10 -3.68 -0.03
CA ALA A 56 -7.15 -4.60 0.39
C ALA A 56 -8.36 -3.78 0.88
N ASP A 57 -9.49 -4.43 1.15
CA ASP A 57 -10.62 -3.80 1.83
C ASP A 57 -10.85 -4.56 3.14
N PHE A 58 -10.26 -4.09 4.24
CA PHE A 58 -10.37 -4.69 5.57
C PHE A 58 -11.58 -4.17 6.33
N ASN A 59 -11.92 -2.89 6.18
CA ASN A 59 -13.03 -2.27 6.92
C ASN A 59 -14.40 -2.48 6.23
N GLY A 60 -14.42 -2.84 4.95
CA GLY A 60 -15.61 -3.14 4.15
C GLY A 60 -16.31 -1.89 3.60
N ASP A 61 -15.62 -0.75 3.46
CA ASP A 61 -16.19 0.50 2.96
C ASP A 61 -16.07 0.68 1.44
N GLY A 62 -15.41 -0.28 0.76
CA GLY A 62 -15.17 -0.26 -0.68
C GLY A 62 -14.06 0.70 -1.13
N GLN A 63 -13.42 1.43 -0.20
CA GLN A 63 -12.21 2.18 -0.45
C GLN A 63 -10.98 1.29 -0.21
N PRO A 64 -9.88 1.46 -0.97
CA PRO A 64 -8.68 0.68 -0.75
C PRO A 64 -8.00 1.06 0.57
N ASP A 65 -7.87 0.12 1.49
CA ASP A 65 -6.92 0.16 2.59
C ASP A 65 -5.52 -0.21 2.07
N TYR A 66 -4.46 0.23 2.75
CA TYR A 66 -3.08 -0.04 2.35
C TYR A 66 -2.35 -0.93 3.33
N LEU A 67 -1.68 -1.93 2.78
CA LEU A 67 -0.71 -2.77 3.46
C LEU A 67 0.69 -2.37 2.99
N LEU A 68 1.57 -2.01 3.93
CA LEU A 68 2.94 -1.59 3.68
C LEU A 68 3.92 -2.63 4.25
N ASP A 69 4.60 -3.36 3.38
CA ASP A 69 5.54 -4.43 3.73
C ASP A 69 6.97 -3.92 3.64
N TYR A 70 7.59 -3.67 4.80
CA TYR A 70 8.91 -3.07 4.87
C TYR A 70 10.01 -4.06 4.50
N SER A 71 9.74 -5.37 4.38
CA SER A 71 10.70 -6.33 3.81
C SER A 71 11.05 -6.00 2.35
N GLN A 72 10.20 -5.20 1.70
CA GLN A 72 10.30 -4.79 0.32
C GLN A 72 10.91 -3.37 0.16
N SER A 73 11.44 -2.80 1.24
CA SER A 73 12.28 -1.59 1.20
C SER A 73 13.76 -1.96 1.34
N GLU A 74 14.63 -1.15 0.74
CA GLU A 74 16.09 -1.33 0.79
C GLU A 74 16.78 0.02 0.99
N CYS A 75 17.62 0.13 2.01
CA CYS A 75 18.49 1.30 2.18
C CYS A 75 19.62 1.26 1.14
N VAL A 76 19.89 2.39 0.47
CA VAL A 76 20.89 2.44 -0.61
C VAL A 76 22.23 2.97 -0.10
N GLY A 77 23.31 2.21 -0.32
CA GLY A 77 24.69 2.69 -0.15
C GLY A 77 25.34 2.43 1.20
N GLY A 78 24.92 1.42 1.96
CA GLY A 78 25.60 1.03 3.20
C GLY A 78 25.36 -0.42 3.61
N ILE A 79 26.24 -0.92 4.47
CA ILE A 79 26.42 -2.30 5.02
C ILE A 79 25.24 -2.73 5.94
N MET A 80 24.14 -1.99 5.91
CA MET A 80 23.04 -2.13 6.86
C MET A 80 22.06 -3.19 6.35
N THR A 81 21.90 -4.27 7.13
CA THR A 81 20.68 -5.08 7.10
C THR A 81 19.46 -4.16 7.17
N ASN A 82 18.37 -4.49 6.48
CA ASN A 82 17.15 -3.67 6.50
C ASN A 82 16.75 -3.35 7.97
N PRO A 83 16.78 -2.07 8.40
CA PRO A 83 16.65 -1.69 9.81
C PRO A 83 15.23 -1.91 10.36
N PHE A 84 14.27 -2.19 9.48
CA PHE A 84 12.89 -2.50 9.83
C PHE A 84 12.68 -4.01 10.06
N CYS A 85 13.75 -4.80 9.99
CA CYS A 85 13.73 -6.24 10.11
C CYS A 85 14.60 -6.74 11.27
N GLY A 86 14.14 -7.80 11.93
CA GLY A 86 14.86 -8.50 12.99
C GLY A 86 14.43 -9.97 13.10
N SER A 87 14.70 -10.62 14.24
CA SER A 87 14.37 -12.04 14.47
C SER A 87 12.87 -12.34 14.43
N ALA A 88 12.04 -11.33 14.69
CA ALA A 88 10.58 -11.39 14.60
C ALA A 88 10.04 -11.15 13.18
N GLY A 89 10.92 -10.92 12.20
CA GLY A 89 10.57 -10.55 10.83
C GLY A 89 10.62 -9.04 10.61
N CYS A 90 9.92 -8.56 9.58
CA CYS A 90 9.96 -7.16 9.15
C CYS A 90 8.66 -6.43 9.50
N THR A 91 8.73 -5.11 9.63
CA THR A 91 7.54 -4.27 9.86
C THR A 91 6.51 -4.46 8.75
N LEU A 92 5.27 -4.69 9.17
CA LEU A 92 4.07 -4.63 8.35
C LEU A 92 3.13 -3.60 8.95
N ASP A 93 2.81 -2.55 8.19
CA ASP A 93 1.80 -1.58 8.57
C ASP A 93 0.53 -1.75 7.76
N ILE A 94 -0.61 -1.53 8.42
CA ILE A 94 -1.90 -1.38 7.74
C ILE A 94 -2.41 0.04 7.99
N LEU A 95 -2.65 0.77 6.91
CA LEU A 95 -3.36 2.04 6.91
C LEU A 95 -4.80 1.80 6.45
N ILE A 96 -5.76 2.09 7.34
CA ILE A 96 -7.20 1.95 7.07
C ILE A 96 -7.76 3.27 6.56
N SER A 97 -8.60 3.23 5.53
CA SER A 97 -9.37 4.38 5.06
C SER A 97 -10.22 4.95 6.20
N SER A 98 -10.19 6.27 6.34
CA SER A 98 -10.87 6.97 7.44
C SER A 98 -11.24 8.39 7.00
N GLY A 99 -12.50 8.58 6.61
CA GLY A 99 -12.98 9.86 6.08
C GLY A 99 -12.32 10.18 4.73
N THR A 100 -11.59 11.28 4.66
CA THR A 100 -10.88 11.72 3.44
C THR A 100 -9.40 11.31 3.40
N GLY A 101 -8.92 10.55 4.38
CA GLY A 101 -7.52 10.15 4.50
C GLY A 101 -7.37 8.76 5.08
N TYR A 102 -6.20 8.50 5.66
CA TYR A 102 -5.84 7.19 6.21
C TYR A 102 -5.29 7.30 7.62
N ARG A 103 -5.53 6.26 8.43
CA ARG A 103 -4.90 6.12 9.75
C ARG A 103 -4.20 4.78 9.88
N GLN A 104 -3.08 4.75 10.59
CA GLN A 104 -2.43 3.48 10.93
C GLN A 104 -3.32 2.71 11.91
N ALA A 105 -3.64 1.47 11.57
CA ALA A 105 -4.52 0.62 12.35
C ALA A 105 -3.86 -0.69 12.79
N PHE A 106 -2.71 -1.01 12.19
CA PHE A 106 -1.82 -2.09 12.61
C PHE A 106 -0.38 -1.70 12.30
N GLY A 107 0.54 -2.12 13.16
CA GLY A 107 1.99 -2.03 12.95
C GLY A 107 2.68 -3.05 13.84
N ASN A 108 3.39 -4.00 13.24
CA ASN A 108 4.14 -5.03 13.96
C ASN A 108 5.21 -5.67 13.07
N ASN A 109 6.20 -6.34 13.68
CA ASN A 109 7.10 -7.23 12.98
C ASN A 109 6.41 -8.57 12.70
N VAL A 110 6.40 -8.97 11.44
CA VAL A 110 5.82 -10.24 10.98
C VAL A 110 6.86 -10.99 10.15
N ARG A 111 6.90 -12.32 10.28
CA ARG A 111 7.78 -13.17 9.48
C ARG A 111 7.25 -13.40 8.07
N ASP A 112 5.92 -13.50 7.98
CA ASP A 112 5.20 -13.63 6.73
C ASP A 112 3.75 -13.15 6.92
N TRP A 113 3.07 -12.85 5.82
CA TRP A 113 1.68 -12.45 5.82
C TRP A 113 0.97 -12.90 4.54
N SER A 114 -0.34 -13.13 4.64
CA SER A 114 -1.21 -13.32 3.49
C SER A 114 -2.59 -12.71 3.74
N LEU A 115 -3.36 -12.55 2.68
CA LEU A 115 -4.75 -12.09 2.76
C LEU A 115 -5.69 -13.27 2.56
N ALA A 116 -6.69 -13.35 3.42
CA ALA A 116 -7.86 -14.22 3.25
C ALA A 116 -9.11 -13.36 3.09
N GLN A 117 -10.23 -13.98 2.73
CA GLN A 117 -11.54 -13.35 2.68
C GLN A 117 -12.45 -13.95 3.75
N ALA A 118 -13.21 -13.10 4.44
CA ALA A 118 -14.26 -13.53 5.37
C ALA A 118 -15.39 -12.49 5.40
N GLY A 119 -16.62 -12.93 5.12
CA GLY A 119 -17.79 -12.04 5.18
C GLY A 119 -17.70 -10.83 4.25
N GLY A 120 -17.07 -10.98 3.08
CA GLY A 120 -16.88 -9.90 2.11
C GLY A 120 -15.75 -8.92 2.45
N LYS A 121 -15.03 -9.14 3.56
CA LYS A 121 -13.88 -8.33 3.98
C LYS A 121 -12.58 -9.11 3.88
N SER A 122 -11.51 -8.38 3.65
CA SER A 122 -10.15 -8.91 3.72
C SER A 122 -9.78 -9.18 5.18
N VAL A 123 -9.09 -10.30 5.42
CA VAL A 123 -8.59 -10.74 6.71
C VAL A 123 -7.09 -10.92 6.61
N LEU A 124 -6.36 -10.41 7.59
CA LEU A 124 -4.91 -10.51 7.65
C LEU A 124 -4.51 -11.84 8.29
N VAL A 125 -3.74 -12.66 7.59
CA VAL A 125 -3.16 -13.90 8.12
C VAL A 125 -1.68 -13.65 8.32
N LEU A 126 -1.20 -13.79 9.55
CA LEU A 126 0.17 -13.48 9.96
C LEU A 126 0.90 -14.73 10.41
N SER A 127 2.14 -14.88 9.94
CA SER A 127 3.15 -15.72 10.57
C SER A 127 4.06 -14.85 11.44
N LEU A 128 4.10 -15.14 12.73
CA LEU A 128 4.76 -14.34 13.76
C LEU A 128 5.88 -15.11 14.45
N HIS A 129 6.71 -14.38 15.19
CA HIS A 129 7.63 -14.95 16.16
C HIS A 129 6.89 -15.80 17.20
N GLY A 130 7.45 -16.96 17.58
CA GLY A 130 6.80 -17.90 18.50
C GLY A 130 6.36 -17.29 19.84
N SER A 131 7.07 -16.26 20.31
CA SER A 131 6.73 -15.54 21.56
C SER A 131 5.37 -14.84 21.51
N ALA A 132 4.87 -14.46 20.32
CA ALA A 132 3.51 -13.93 20.15
C ALA A 132 2.40 -14.96 20.49
N CYS A 133 2.78 -16.23 20.63
CA CYS A 133 1.96 -17.34 21.06
C CYS A 133 2.37 -17.91 22.43
N GLY A 134 3.31 -17.27 23.15
CA GLY A 134 3.88 -17.83 24.38
C GLY A 134 4.77 -19.06 24.15
N ARG A 135 5.35 -19.21 22.95
CA ARG A 135 6.22 -20.32 22.55
C ARG A 135 7.67 -19.83 22.35
N SER A 136 8.61 -20.78 22.22
CA SER A 136 9.99 -20.48 21.82
C SER A 136 10.05 -19.73 20.50
N GLY A 137 10.99 -18.78 20.37
CA GLY A 137 11.02 -17.86 19.23
C GLY A 137 11.18 -18.49 17.86
N HIS A 138 11.92 -19.59 17.74
CA HIS A 138 12.10 -20.31 16.48
C HIS A 138 10.83 -21.02 16.00
N LEU A 139 9.83 -21.22 16.86
CA LEU A 139 8.57 -21.85 16.49
C LEU A 139 7.66 -20.85 15.76
N GLU A 140 6.81 -21.38 14.90
CA GLU A 140 5.80 -20.58 14.21
C GLU A 140 4.64 -20.21 15.15
N CYS A 141 4.16 -18.98 15.00
CA CYS A 141 2.92 -18.49 15.59
C CYS A 141 2.01 -17.92 14.50
N GLN A 142 0.94 -18.62 14.14
CA GLN A 142 -0.05 -18.09 13.20
C GLN A 142 -1.16 -17.31 13.92
N ARG A 143 -1.56 -16.18 13.34
CA ARG A 143 -2.73 -15.37 13.75
C ARG A 143 -3.55 -14.98 12.54
N ARG A 144 -4.87 -15.00 12.68
CA ARG A 144 -5.79 -14.38 11.72
C ARG A 144 -6.40 -13.17 12.41
N LEU A 145 -6.37 -12.02 11.75
CA LEU A 145 -6.90 -10.77 12.28
C LEU A 145 -7.97 -10.21 11.35
N ALA A 146 -9.14 -9.89 11.91
CA ALA A 146 -10.22 -9.23 11.20
C ALA A 146 -10.50 -7.86 11.83
N TRP A 147 -11.04 -6.94 11.04
CA TRP A 147 -11.48 -5.64 11.52
C TRP A 147 -12.79 -5.76 12.32
N ASP A 148 -12.84 -5.21 13.53
CA ASP A 148 -14.06 -5.17 14.35
C ASP A 148 -14.88 -3.88 14.23
N GLY A 149 -14.38 -2.90 13.46
CA GLY A 149 -14.93 -1.55 13.38
C GLY A 149 -13.98 -0.48 13.89
N ASP A 150 -13.02 -0.84 14.76
CA ASP A 150 -12.06 0.07 15.37
C ASP A 150 -10.61 -0.40 15.22
N LYS A 151 -10.37 -1.70 15.36
CA LYS A 151 -9.03 -2.29 15.30
C LYS A 151 -9.05 -3.71 14.75
N PHE A 152 -7.85 -4.22 14.48
CA PHE A 152 -7.65 -5.62 14.17
C PHE A 152 -7.75 -6.48 15.43
N VAL A 153 -8.63 -7.47 15.41
CA VAL A 153 -8.83 -8.44 16.49
C VAL A 153 -8.64 -9.87 15.99
N ALA A 154 -8.31 -10.80 16.89
CA ALA A 154 -8.15 -12.20 16.54
C ALA A 154 -9.45 -12.77 15.96
N ALA A 155 -9.37 -13.29 14.73
CA ALA A 155 -10.42 -14.04 14.09
C ALA A 155 -10.21 -15.54 14.33
N GLY A 156 -11.29 -16.27 14.62
CA GLY A 156 -11.26 -17.73 14.76
C GLY A 156 -10.74 -18.41 13.49
N ARG A 157 -10.19 -19.62 13.65
CA ARG A 157 -9.84 -20.49 12.52
C ARG A 157 -11.16 -20.93 11.86
N ARG A 158 -11.53 -20.34 10.73
CA ARG A 158 -12.42 -20.99 9.77
C ARG A 158 -11.57 -21.81 8.81
#